data_AF-A0A1I4U4N5-F1
#
_entry.id   AF-A0A1I4U4N5-F1
#
_cell.length_a   1.000
_cell.length_b   1.000
_cell.length_c   1.000
_cell.angle_alpha   90.00
_cell.angle_beta   90.00
_cell.angle_gamma   90.00
#
_symmetry.space_group_name_H-M   'P 1'
#
loop_
_entity.id
_entity.type
_entity.pdbx_description
1 polymer ?
#
loop_
_entity_poly.entity_id
_entity_poly.type
_entity_poly.pdbx_seq_one_letter_code
_entity_poly.pdbx_strand_id
1 'polypeptide(L)'
;MLLYYFVPLFTHAGDCTRANKLIYLLTNRVISKCYHEIQMADVHSKEQRSRNMAAIKGKNTKSEIWLRKRLHACGFRYRLNLKELPGKPDIVLPKYKAAIFVHGCFWHMHHCHQFRLPATRTEWWEKKLTLNQGRDLNAQAKLRNSGWRVLIIWECAIKGRNRLPEEDLISEISSWIRNDSAYDEFPKAESCLTSTASEAPFPNHREKLTDNKES
;
A
#
# COMPACT_ATOMS: atom_id res chain seq x y z
N MET A 1 -45.94 29.66 -36.10
CA MET A 1 -46.28 29.38 -37.51
C MET A 1 -45.02 28.82 -38.16
N LEU A 2 -44.94 27.49 -38.32
CA LEU A 2 -44.94 26.78 -39.63
C LEU A 2 -43.73 27.13 -40.52
N LEU A 3 -43.02 26.23 -41.20
CA LEU A 3 -43.00 24.75 -41.25
C LEU A 3 -41.73 24.35 -42.04
N TYR A 4 -40.93 23.38 -41.54
CA TYR A 4 -40.42 22.19 -42.26
C TYR A 4 -39.61 22.36 -43.58
N TYR A 5 -39.24 21.20 -44.17
CA TYR A 5 -38.56 20.98 -45.45
C TYR A 5 -37.03 21.26 -45.44
N PHE A 6 -36.15 20.35 -45.89
CA PHE A 6 -36.34 18.96 -46.33
C PHE A 6 -35.04 18.14 -46.18
N VAL A 7 -35.17 16.82 -46.10
CA VAL A 7 -34.06 15.85 -46.12
C VAL A 7 -33.70 15.51 -47.58
N PRO A 8 -32.45 15.12 -47.86
CA PRO A 8 -32.26 13.97 -48.73
C PRO A 8 -31.31 12.92 -48.11
N LEU A 9 -31.85 11.71 -47.91
CA LEU A 9 -31.03 10.51 -47.86
C LEU A 9 -30.48 10.27 -49.27
N PHE A 10 -29.20 9.95 -49.39
CA PHE A 10 -28.73 9.06 -50.44
C PHE A 10 -27.78 8.02 -49.87
N THR A 11 -28.33 6.83 -49.64
CA THR A 11 -27.57 5.58 -49.57
C THR A 11 -27.21 5.14 -50.98
N HIS A 12 -25.93 4.97 -51.30
CA HIS A 12 -25.46 3.95 -52.25
C HIS A 12 -23.98 3.63 -51.99
N ALA A 13 -23.62 2.36 -52.09
CA ALA A 13 -22.24 1.88 -52.00
C ALA A 13 -21.64 1.75 -53.42
N GLY A 14 -20.34 1.99 -53.57
CA GLY A 14 -19.67 1.90 -54.88
C GLY A 14 -18.25 2.49 -54.91
N ASP A 15 -17.30 1.71 -54.39
CA ASP A 15 -15.85 1.67 -54.60
C ASP A 15 -14.98 2.87 -55.07
N CYS A 16 -13.75 2.86 -54.52
CA CYS A 16 -12.50 3.46 -55.06
C CYS A 16 -12.46 5.00 -55.23
N THR A 17 -11.44 5.73 -54.76
CA THR A 17 -10.15 5.33 -54.17
C THR A 17 -9.50 6.50 -53.40
N ARG A 18 -8.64 6.18 -52.42
CA ARG A 18 -7.37 6.91 -52.17
C ARG A 18 -7.43 8.40 -51.74
N ALA A 19 -8.12 8.74 -50.65
CA ALA A 19 -7.74 9.90 -49.82
C ALA A 19 -8.34 9.92 -48.39
N ASN A 20 -7.93 9.01 -47.48
CA ASN A 20 -7.86 9.36 -46.03
C ASN A 20 -7.16 8.38 -45.05
N LYS A 21 -6.52 7.30 -45.52
CA LYS A 21 -5.84 6.36 -44.60
C LYS A 21 -4.61 6.97 -43.88
N LEU A 22 -4.06 8.09 -44.39
CA LEU A 22 -2.97 8.81 -43.71
C LEU A 22 -3.45 9.63 -42.50
N ILE A 23 -4.59 10.34 -42.60
CA ILE A 23 -5.08 11.17 -41.49
C ILE A 23 -5.45 10.30 -40.28
N TYR A 24 -6.10 9.14 -40.51
CA TYR A 24 -6.52 8.25 -39.42
C TYR A 24 -5.37 7.49 -38.74
N LEU A 25 -4.22 7.31 -39.41
CA LEU A 25 -3.04 6.64 -38.83
C LEU A 25 -2.07 7.62 -38.17
N LEU A 26 -2.04 8.90 -38.59
CA LEU A 26 -1.19 9.93 -37.98
C LEU A 26 -1.76 10.44 -36.65
N THR A 27 -3.08 10.51 -36.48
CA THR A 27 -3.69 10.88 -35.18
C THR A 27 -3.49 9.79 -34.13
N ASN A 28 -3.72 8.52 -34.47
CA ASN A 28 -3.63 7.41 -33.51
C ASN A 28 -2.20 7.15 -33.00
N ARG A 29 -1.15 7.41 -33.80
CA ARG A 29 0.24 7.18 -33.36
C ARG A 29 0.73 8.24 -32.37
N VAL A 30 0.20 9.46 -32.44
CA VAL A 30 0.48 10.54 -31.47
C VAL A 30 -0.35 10.34 -30.19
N ILE A 31 -1.66 10.07 -30.33
CA ILE A 31 -2.56 9.85 -29.19
C ILE A 31 -2.09 8.65 -28.34
N SER A 32 -1.72 7.53 -28.96
CA SER A 32 -1.21 6.34 -28.25
C SER A 32 0.10 6.62 -27.49
N LYS A 33 0.99 7.45 -28.05
CA LYS A 33 2.25 7.82 -27.38
C LYS A 33 2.00 8.72 -26.17
N CYS A 34 1.14 9.73 -26.30
CA CYS A 34 0.74 10.59 -25.18
C CYS A 34 -0.03 9.83 -24.09
N TYR A 35 -0.89 8.87 -24.45
CA TYR A 35 -1.61 8.06 -23.46
C TYR A 35 -0.70 7.13 -22.65
N HIS A 36 0.46 6.75 -23.20
CA HIS A 36 1.48 5.98 -22.49
C HIS A 36 2.35 6.88 -21.60
N GLU A 37 2.70 8.09 -22.05
CA GLU A 37 3.45 9.09 -21.25
C GLU A 37 2.65 9.67 -20.07
N ILE A 38 1.31 9.63 -20.12
CA ILE A 38 0.43 10.06 -19.01
C ILE A 38 0.41 9.04 -17.85
N GLN A 39 0.82 7.79 -18.08
CA GLN A 39 1.00 6.82 -17.00
C GLN A 39 2.40 7.00 -16.37
N MET A 40 2.42 7.20 -15.04
CA MET A 40 3.60 7.19 -14.17
C MET A 40 4.50 8.45 -14.13
N ALA A 41 3.95 9.63 -14.44
CA ALA A 41 4.50 10.88 -13.89
C ALA A 41 4.27 10.95 -12.37
N ASP A 42 5.20 11.56 -11.62
CA ASP A 42 5.06 11.73 -10.16
C ASP A 42 3.91 12.70 -9.85
N VAL A 43 2.89 12.21 -9.15
CA VAL A 43 1.66 12.96 -8.81
C VAL A 43 1.89 14.12 -7.82
N HIS A 44 3.13 14.33 -7.37
CA HIS A 44 3.48 15.39 -6.44
C HIS A 44 4.63 16.26 -6.97
N SER A 45 4.50 17.58 -6.81
CA SER A 45 5.63 18.48 -7.05
C SER A 45 6.80 18.17 -6.11
N LYS A 46 8.00 18.63 -6.45
CA LYS A 46 9.21 18.44 -5.64
C LYS A 46 9.03 18.98 -4.20
N GLU A 47 8.31 20.09 -4.08
CA GLU A 47 8.00 20.79 -2.82
C GLU A 47 7.00 19.95 -2.01
N GLN A 48 5.94 19.46 -2.64
CA GLN A 48 4.97 18.60 -1.97
C GLN A 48 5.61 17.28 -1.53
N ARG A 49 6.48 16.70 -2.36
CA ARG A 49 7.26 15.52 -2.07
C ARG A 49 8.22 15.76 -0.89
N SER A 50 8.87 16.93 -0.82
CA SER A 50 9.72 17.35 0.30
C SER A 50 8.92 17.48 1.61
N ARG A 51 7.77 18.17 1.58
CA ARG A 51 6.84 18.28 2.73
C ARG A 51 6.35 16.92 3.22
N ASN A 52 5.90 16.06 2.30
CA ASN A 52 5.44 14.70 2.60
C ASN A 52 6.55 13.90 3.30
N MET A 53 7.78 13.94 2.76
CA MET A 53 8.94 13.25 3.35
C MET A 53 9.32 13.80 4.73
N ALA A 54 9.24 15.12 4.93
CA ALA A 54 9.50 15.75 6.24
C ALA A 54 8.43 15.41 7.30
N ALA A 55 7.19 15.10 6.89
CA ALA A 55 6.12 14.70 7.80
C ALA A 55 6.23 13.24 8.30
N ILE A 56 7.11 12.43 7.70
CA ILE A 56 7.28 11.01 8.05
C ILE A 56 8.10 10.91 9.34
N LYS A 57 7.43 10.48 10.42
CA LYS A 57 8.02 10.33 11.75
C LYS A 57 8.64 8.94 11.90
N GLY A 58 9.89 8.89 12.37
CA GLY A 58 10.58 7.63 12.70
C GLY A 58 10.32 7.08 14.10
N LYS A 59 9.32 7.60 14.82
CA LYS A 59 8.82 7.12 16.13
C LYS A 59 7.48 7.77 16.46
N ASN A 60 6.71 7.16 17.36
CA ASN A 60 5.34 7.57 17.71
C ASN A 60 4.45 7.74 16.46
N THR A 61 4.56 6.81 15.51
CA THR A 61 3.63 6.67 14.40
C THR A 61 2.21 6.38 14.92
N LYS A 62 1.20 6.58 14.07
CA LYS A 62 -0.20 6.29 14.44
C LYS A 62 -0.37 4.81 14.85
N SER A 63 0.31 3.92 14.14
CA SER A 63 0.30 2.47 14.35
C SER A 63 0.95 2.07 15.68
N GLU A 64 2.12 2.63 16.03
CA GLU A 64 2.74 2.46 17.36
C GLU A 64 1.82 2.93 18.48
N ILE A 65 1.26 4.14 18.36
CA ILE A 65 0.39 4.74 19.40
C ILE A 65 -0.89 3.90 19.57
N TRP A 66 -1.46 3.41 18.49
CA TRP A 66 -2.62 2.51 18.50
C TRP A 66 -2.30 1.25 19.31
N LEU A 67 -1.25 0.51 18.93
CA LEU A 67 -0.89 -0.76 19.58
C LEU A 67 -0.57 -0.55 21.07
N ARG A 68 0.21 0.49 21.39
CA ARG A 68 0.54 0.90 22.75
C ARG A 68 -0.68 1.12 23.65
N LYS A 69 -1.73 1.75 23.12
CA LYS A 69 -2.97 1.99 23.89
C LYS A 69 -3.71 0.69 24.17
N ARG A 70 -3.85 -0.19 23.18
CA ARG A 70 -4.55 -1.48 23.36
C ARG A 70 -3.78 -2.42 24.30
N LEU A 71 -2.47 -2.59 24.11
CA LEU A 71 -1.65 -3.41 25.02
C LEU A 71 -1.71 -2.92 26.48
N HIS A 72 -1.72 -1.62 26.71
CA HIS A 72 -1.89 -1.05 28.05
C HIS A 72 -3.29 -1.34 28.64
N ALA A 73 -4.35 -1.26 27.82
CA ALA A 73 -5.71 -1.63 28.23
C ALA A 73 -5.83 -3.12 28.59
N CYS A 74 -5.12 -4.00 27.87
CA CYS A 74 -4.99 -5.43 28.18
C CYS A 74 -4.08 -5.73 29.39
N GLY A 75 -3.65 -4.72 30.14
CA GLY A 75 -2.84 -4.86 31.36
C GLY A 75 -1.33 -5.04 31.14
N PHE A 76 -0.85 -5.05 29.89
CA PHE A 76 0.58 -5.22 29.63
C PHE A 76 1.39 -3.96 29.97
N ARG A 77 2.50 -4.16 30.67
CA ARG A 77 3.49 -3.12 31.00
C ARG A 77 4.73 -3.30 30.14
N TYR A 78 5.16 -2.22 29.49
CA TYR A 78 6.21 -2.24 28.49
C TYR A 78 7.16 -1.05 28.62
N ARG A 79 8.37 -1.21 28.09
CA ARG A 79 9.31 -0.12 27.76
C ARG A 79 9.22 0.18 26.27
N LEU A 80 9.76 1.33 25.85
CA LEU A 80 9.68 1.80 24.47
C LEU A 80 11.07 2.11 23.92
N ASN A 81 11.33 1.76 22.66
CA ASN A 81 12.52 2.19 21.92
C ASN A 81 13.85 1.92 22.68
N LEU A 82 13.95 0.74 23.32
CA LEU A 82 15.04 0.39 24.23
C LEU A 82 16.37 0.31 23.46
N LYS A 83 17.30 1.22 23.74
CA LYS A 83 18.51 1.45 22.91
C LYS A 83 19.54 0.32 23.02
N GLU A 84 19.49 -0.39 24.13
CA GLU A 84 20.34 -1.50 24.52
C GLU A 84 20.01 -2.78 23.73
N LEU A 85 18.83 -2.84 23.09
CA LEU A 85 18.40 -3.98 22.29
C LEU A 85 18.68 -3.79 20.79
N PRO A 86 19.12 -4.85 20.07
CA PRO A 86 19.28 -4.81 18.62
C PRO A 86 18.01 -4.34 17.91
N GLY A 87 18.17 -3.48 16.91
CA GLY A 87 17.04 -2.90 16.15
C GLY A 87 16.22 -1.82 16.89
N LYS A 88 16.40 -1.65 18.21
CA LYS A 88 15.63 -0.71 19.06
C LYS A 88 14.12 -0.95 18.96
N PRO A 89 13.59 -2.09 19.45
CA PRO A 89 12.18 -2.45 19.30
C PRO A 89 11.25 -1.37 19.83
N ASP A 90 10.17 -1.10 19.10
CA ASP A 90 9.18 -0.06 19.42
C ASP A 90 8.58 -0.27 20.81
N ILE A 91 8.26 -1.53 21.13
CA ILE A 91 7.68 -1.96 22.40
C ILE A 91 8.47 -3.17 22.92
N VAL A 92 8.87 -3.13 24.19
CA VAL A 92 9.62 -4.21 24.86
C VAL A 92 8.87 -4.61 26.12
N LEU A 93 8.64 -5.91 26.32
CA LEU A 93 8.00 -6.47 27.51
C LEU A 93 9.00 -7.37 28.27
N PRO A 94 9.80 -6.82 29.21
CA PRO A 94 10.87 -7.58 29.87
C PRO A 94 10.38 -8.84 30.60
N LYS A 95 9.19 -8.79 31.23
CA LYS A 95 8.56 -9.93 31.91
C LYS A 95 8.37 -11.14 31.00
N TYR A 96 8.08 -10.91 29.73
CA TYR A 96 7.73 -11.94 28.74
C TYR A 96 8.88 -12.25 27.77
N LYS A 97 10.06 -11.64 27.99
CA LYS A 97 11.20 -11.63 27.07
C LYS A 97 10.82 -11.29 25.62
N ALA A 98 9.82 -10.43 25.44
CA ALA A 98 9.26 -10.10 24.14
C ALA A 98 9.73 -8.72 23.64
N ALA A 99 10.13 -8.66 22.38
CA ALA A 99 10.45 -7.46 21.61
C ALA A 99 9.47 -7.36 20.43
N ILE A 100 8.70 -6.27 20.36
CA ILE A 100 7.70 -6.04 19.31
C ILE A 100 8.16 -4.86 18.44
N PHE A 101 8.14 -5.08 17.12
CA PHE A 101 8.36 -4.07 16.10
C PHE A 101 7.03 -3.71 15.42
N VAL A 102 6.84 -2.43 15.09
CA VAL A 102 5.67 -1.94 14.35
C VAL A 102 6.11 -1.44 12.98
N HIS A 103 6.23 -2.36 12.02
CA HIS A 103 6.84 -2.08 10.73
C HIS A 103 5.87 -1.43 9.74
N GLY A 104 6.22 -0.21 9.29
CA GLY A 104 5.59 0.42 8.13
C GLY A 104 5.86 -0.38 6.85
N CYS A 105 4.80 -0.88 6.21
CA CYS A 105 4.90 -1.84 5.10
C CYS A 105 5.81 -1.39 3.94
N PHE A 106 5.83 -0.10 3.63
CA PHE A 106 6.72 0.47 2.61
C PHE A 106 8.21 0.37 3.00
N TRP A 107 8.57 0.76 4.24
CA TRP A 107 9.96 0.94 4.68
C TRP A 107 10.73 -0.36 4.91
N HIS A 108 9.98 -1.44 5.15
CA HIS A 108 10.47 -2.76 5.55
C HIS A 108 10.05 -3.85 4.52
N MET A 109 9.65 -3.45 3.30
CA MET A 109 9.37 -4.33 2.16
C MET A 109 8.30 -5.42 2.41
N HIS A 110 7.17 -5.06 3.01
CA HIS A 110 6.09 -6.04 3.22
C HIS A 110 5.36 -6.37 1.91
N HIS A 111 5.17 -7.66 1.61
CA HIS A 111 4.46 -8.14 0.42
C HIS A 111 2.93 -7.96 0.50
N CYS A 112 2.47 -6.71 0.60
CA CYS A 112 1.06 -6.34 0.73
C CYS A 112 0.68 -5.13 -0.15
N HIS A 113 -0.62 -4.83 -0.25
CA HIS A 113 -1.17 -3.73 -1.05
C HIS A 113 -0.60 -2.32 -0.76
N GLN A 114 0.06 -2.10 0.39
CA GLN A 114 0.68 -0.82 0.77
C GLN A 114 2.14 -0.68 0.31
N PHE A 115 2.75 -1.75 -0.20
CA PHE A 115 4.08 -1.69 -0.80
C PHE A 115 3.98 -1.55 -2.32
N ARG A 116 4.63 -0.52 -2.85
CA ARG A 116 4.92 -0.36 -4.29
C ARG A 116 6.29 0.27 -4.42
N LEU A 117 7.15 -0.30 -5.26
CA LEU A 117 8.46 0.28 -5.53
C LEU A 117 8.29 1.61 -6.30
N PRO A 118 8.87 2.74 -5.85
CA PRO A 118 8.69 4.00 -6.56
C PRO A 118 9.43 4.00 -7.90
N ALA A 119 8.71 4.33 -8.99
CA ALA A 119 9.27 4.40 -10.34
C ALA A 119 10.28 5.54 -10.54
N THR A 120 10.26 6.56 -9.68
CA THR A 120 11.26 7.63 -9.68
C THR A 120 12.43 7.23 -8.77
N ARG A 121 13.64 7.14 -9.34
CA ARG A 121 14.89 6.70 -8.66
C ARG A 121 14.81 5.25 -8.13
N THR A 122 14.25 4.34 -8.93
CA THR A 122 14.03 2.92 -8.60
C THR A 122 15.23 2.25 -7.94
N GLU A 123 16.40 2.27 -8.57
CA GLU A 123 17.65 1.65 -8.06
C GLU A 123 18.05 2.17 -6.67
N TRP A 124 17.86 3.46 -6.41
CA TRP A 124 18.17 4.06 -5.12
C TRP A 124 17.18 3.61 -4.05
N TRP A 125 15.90 3.49 -4.40
CA TRP A 125 14.86 2.98 -3.50
C TRP A 125 15.09 1.51 -3.18
N GLU A 126 15.30 0.68 -4.19
CA GLU A 126 15.61 -0.74 -4.05
C GLU A 126 16.83 -0.94 -3.14
N LYS A 127 17.97 -0.32 -3.45
CA LYS A 127 19.17 -0.38 -2.61
C LYS A 127 18.91 0.08 -1.17
N LYS A 128 18.13 1.15 -0.98
CA LYS A 128 17.78 1.65 0.36
C LYS A 128 16.91 0.67 1.15
N LEU A 129 15.90 0.11 0.50
CA LEU A 129 14.91 -0.77 1.12
C LEU A 129 15.53 -2.14 1.45
N THR A 130 16.32 -2.72 0.55
CA THR A 130 17.09 -3.95 0.80
C THR A 130 18.08 -3.77 1.96
N LEU A 131 18.73 -2.60 2.08
CA LEU A 131 19.57 -2.26 3.23
C LEU A 131 18.79 -2.10 4.54
N ASN A 132 17.50 -1.72 4.50
CA ASN A 132 16.66 -1.72 5.70
C ASN A 132 16.33 -3.15 6.11
N GLN A 133 15.78 -3.95 5.19
CA GLN A 133 15.42 -5.36 5.42
C GLN A 133 16.62 -6.17 5.96
N GLY A 134 17.82 -5.96 5.41
CA GLY A 134 19.05 -6.59 5.92
C GLY A 134 19.44 -6.19 7.36
N ARG A 135 19.12 -4.95 7.78
CA ARG A 135 19.29 -4.52 9.19
C ARG A 135 18.22 -5.13 10.09
N ASP A 136 16.99 -5.22 9.61
CA ASP A 136 15.87 -5.80 10.35
C ASP A 136 16.15 -7.28 10.65
N LEU A 137 16.50 -8.08 9.63
CA LEU A 137 16.86 -9.50 9.77
C LEU A 137 18.03 -9.70 10.76
N ASN A 138 19.07 -8.85 10.70
CA ASN A 138 20.21 -8.87 11.61
C ASN A 138 19.81 -8.55 13.06
N ALA A 139 18.94 -7.55 13.26
CA ALA A 139 18.41 -7.19 14.57
C ALA A 139 17.55 -8.32 15.17
N GLN A 140 16.63 -8.89 14.38
CA GLN A 140 15.79 -10.02 14.79
C GLN A 140 16.63 -11.25 15.17
N ALA A 141 17.64 -11.59 14.37
CA ALA A 141 18.54 -12.70 14.66
C ALA A 141 19.30 -12.48 15.97
N LYS A 142 19.87 -11.28 16.19
CA LYS A 142 20.56 -10.94 17.44
C LYS A 142 19.64 -10.96 18.66
N LEU A 143 18.38 -10.53 18.53
CA LEU A 143 17.38 -10.62 19.59
C LEU A 143 17.10 -12.09 19.95
N ARG A 144 16.76 -12.92 18.96
CA ARG A 144 16.48 -14.36 19.17
C ARG A 144 17.68 -15.09 19.79
N ASN A 145 18.89 -14.84 19.29
CA ASN A 145 20.13 -15.39 19.85
C ASN A 145 20.43 -14.91 21.27
N SER A 146 19.86 -13.78 21.70
CA SER A 146 19.96 -13.24 23.07
C SER A 146 18.79 -13.67 23.97
N GLY A 147 18.00 -14.68 23.55
CA GLY A 147 16.84 -15.18 24.29
C GLY A 147 15.63 -14.24 24.31
N TRP A 148 15.52 -13.32 23.35
CA TRP A 148 14.32 -12.50 23.15
C TRP A 148 13.43 -13.07 22.06
N ARG A 149 12.14 -13.20 22.37
CA ARG A 149 11.08 -13.52 21.42
C ARG A 149 10.73 -12.27 20.61
N VAL A 150 10.47 -12.42 19.32
CA VAL A 150 10.30 -11.30 18.39
C VAL A 150 8.92 -11.33 17.73
N LEU A 151 8.21 -10.21 17.78
CA LEU A 151 6.90 -10.04 17.13
C LEU A 151 6.96 -8.87 16.14
N ILE A 152 6.48 -9.07 14.92
CA ILE A 152 6.35 -8.01 13.92
C ILE A 152 4.88 -7.69 13.69
N ILE A 153 4.46 -6.46 13.98
CA ILE A 153 3.13 -5.96 13.64
C ILE A 153 3.26 -5.04 12.42
N TRP A 154 2.90 -5.57 11.26
CA TRP A 154 2.89 -4.83 10.03
C TRP A 154 1.77 -3.79 10.04
N GLU A 155 2.07 -2.60 9.54
CA GLU A 155 1.14 -1.46 9.52
C GLU A 155 -0.19 -1.79 8.80
N CYS A 156 -0.18 -2.69 7.82
CA CYS A 156 -1.40 -3.11 7.12
C CYS A 156 -2.35 -3.97 7.96
N ALA A 157 -1.90 -4.60 9.07
CA ALA A 157 -2.81 -5.24 10.03
C ALA A 157 -3.67 -4.19 10.75
N ILE A 158 -3.10 -3.01 11.02
CA ILE A 158 -3.73 -1.95 11.83
C ILE A 158 -4.57 -0.99 10.97
N LYS A 159 -4.11 -0.67 9.76
CA LYS A 159 -4.75 0.34 8.90
C LYS A 159 -4.80 -0.10 7.44
N GLY A 160 -5.73 0.47 6.67
CA GLY A 160 -5.89 0.23 5.24
C GLY A 160 -7.11 -0.64 4.92
N ARG A 161 -7.17 -1.13 3.67
CA ARG A 161 -8.30 -1.93 3.17
C ARG A 161 -8.33 -3.34 3.76
N ASN A 162 -7.18 -3.98 3.90
CA ASN A 162 -7.06 -5.36 4.40
C ASN A 162 -6.58 -5.38 5.86
N ARG A 163 -7.07 -4.44 6.68
CA ARG A 163 -6.77 -4.43 8.12
C ARG A 163 -7.51 -5.58 8.81
N LEU A 164 -6.88 -6.15 9.84
CA LEU A 164 -7.51 -7.17 10.65
C LEU A 164 -8.54 -6.52 11.61
N PRO A 165 -9.57 -7.25 12.06
CA PRO A 165 -10.43 -6.78 13.14
C PRO A 165 -9.60 -6.47 14.39
N GLU A 166 -9.93 -5.37 15.08
CA GLU A 166 -9.12 -4.90 16.21
C GLU A 166 -9.11 -5.92 17.36
N GLU A 167 -10.26 -6.54 17.65
CA GLU A 167 -10.40 -7.51 18.73
C GLU A 167 -9.59 -8.78 18.46
N ASP A 168 -9.71 -9.36 17.26
CA ASP A 168 -8.93 -10.53 16.82
C ASP A 168 -7.42 -10.27 16.90
N LEU A 169 -6.96 -9.15 16.31
CA LEU A 169 -5.55 -8.80 16.30
C LEU A 169 -4.99 -8.60 17.72
N ILE A 170 -5.74 -7.96 18.61
CA ILE A 170 -5.31 -7.77 19.99
C ILE A 170 -5.39 -9.07 20.79
N SER A 171 -6.36 -9.95 20.51
CA SER A 171 -6.45 -11.29 21.11
C SER A 171 -5.22 -12.13 20.74
N GLU A 172 -4.90 -12.23 19.45
CA GLU A 172 -3.74 -12.96 18.92
C GLU A 172 -2.41 -12.43 19.49
N ILE A 173 -2.19 -11.11 19.46
CA ILE A 173 -1.00 -10.50 20.07
C ILE A 173 -0.93 -10.81 21.57
N SER A 174 -2.06 -10.74 22.28
CA SER A 174 -2.12 -11.02 23.72
C SER A 174 -1.89 -12.50 24.03
N SER A 175 -2.30 -13.41 23.14
CA SER A 175 -2.02 -14.85 23.20
C SER A 175 -0.52 -15.11 23.00
N TRP A 176 0.07 -14.55 21.93
CA TRP A 176 1.50 -14.67 21.63
C TRP A 176 2.40 -14.11 22.75
N ILE A 177 2.02 -12.98 23.36
CA ILE A 177 2.78 -12.44 24.51
C ILE A 177 2.76 -13.42 25.70
N ARG A 178 1.69 -14.21 25.90
CA ARG A 178 1.54 -15.13 27.03
C ARG A 178 2.06 -16.55 26.77
N ASN A 179 2.20 -16.96 25.51
CA ASN A 179 2.79 -18.25 25.13
C ASN A 179 4.32 -18.14 24.91
N ASP A 180 4.96 -19.27 24.61
CA ASP A 180 6.41 -19.38 24.45
C ASP A 180 6.92 -19.28 23.00
N SER A 181 6.06 -18.86 22.05
CA SER A 181 6.46 -18.75 20.64
C SER A 181 7.60 -17.73 20.45
N ALA A 182 8.71 -18.18 19.86
CA ALA A 182 9.94 -17.39 19.72
C ALA A 182 9.85 -16.30 18.63
N TYR A 183 8.96 -16.46 17.65
CA TYR A 183 8.75 -15.52 16.56
C TYR A 183 7.29 -15.52 16.12
N ASP A 184 6.76 -14.35 15.78
CA ASP A 184 5.57 -14.27 14.91
C ASP A 184 5.48 -12.93 14.17
N GLU A 185 4.58 -12.85 13.19
CA GLU A 185 4.20 -11.62 12.50
C GLU A 185 2.70 -11.54 12.19
N PHE A 186 2.14 -10.32 12.22
CA PHE A 186 0.75 -10.04 11.88
C PHE A 186 0.65 -8.90 10.84
N PRO A 187 -0.09 -9.09 9.73
CA PRO A 187 -0.73 -10.34 9.34
C PRO A 187 0.35 -11.33 8.85
N LYS A 188 0.04 -12.63 8.81
CA LYS A 188 0.97 -13.66 8.31
C LYS A 188 1.27 -13.41 6.83
N ALA A 189 2.51 -13.59 6.37
CA ALA A 189 2.89 -13.38 4.97
C ALA A 189 1.92 -14.01 3.95
N GLU A 190 1.49 -15.25 4.19
CA GLU A 190 0.53 -15.99 3.34
C GLU A 190 -0.82 -15.26 3.17
N SER A 191 -1.35 -14.68 4.25
CA SER A 191 -2.63 -13.96 4.25
C SER A 191 -2.58 -12.62 3.50
N CYS A 192 -1.39 -12.07 3.27
CA CYS A 192 -1.23 -10.92 2.37
C CYS A 192 -1.31 -11.31 0.90
N LEU A 193 -0.76 -12.47 0.52
CA LEU A 193 -0.66 -12.93 -0.87
C LEU A 193 -2.05 -13.27 -1.45
N THR A 194 -2.90 -13.96 -0.67
CA THR A 194 -4.28 -14.28 -1.10
C THR A 194 -5.12 -13.02 -1.35
N SER A 195 -4.84 -11.92 -0.65
CA SER A 195 -5.55 -10.64 -0.79
C SER A 195 -5.25 -9.86 -2.07
N THR A 196 -4.42 -10.42 -2.96
CA THR A 196 -4.18 -9.91 -4.33
C THR A 196 -4.87 -10.73 -5.42
N ALA A 197 -5.44 -11.89 -5.08
CA ALA A 197 -6.02 -12.83 -6.06
C ALA A 197 -7.55 -12.69 -6.27
N SER A 198 -8.24 -11.86 -5.48
CA SER A 198 -9.71 -11.70 -5.55
C SER A 198 -10.19 -10.39 -6.18
N GLU A 199 -9.28 -9.49 -6.59
CA GLU A 199 -9.65 -8.30 -7.35
C GLU A 199 -9.69 -8.64 -8.85
N ALA A 200 -10.87 -9.08 -9.31
CA ALA A 200 -11.18 -9.12 -10.74
C ALA A 200 -10.90 -7.75 -11.40
N PRO A 201 -10.51 -7.70 -12.69
CA PRO A 201 -10.26 -6.44 -13.36
C PRO A 201 -11.48 -5.52 -13.24
N PHE A 202 -11.27 -4.31 -12.72
CA PHE A 202 -12.33 -3.34 -12.44
C PHE A 202 -13.37 -3.29 -13.56
N PRO A 203 -14.68 -3.55 -13.27
CA PRO A 203 -15.71 -3.33 -14.26
C PRO A 203 -15.71 -1.84 -14.61
N ASN A 204 -15.60 -1.56 -15.91
CA ASN A 204 -15.45 -0.21 -16.44
C ASN A 204 -16.78 0.54 -16.31
N HIS A 205 -16.99 1.24 -15.18
CA HIS A 205 -18.22 1.98 -14.92
C HIS A 205 -18.36 3.17 -15.89
N ARG A 206 -18.99 2.90 -17.03
CA ARG A 206 -19.49 3.92 -17.95
C ARG A 206 -20.89 3.59 -18.47
N GLU A 207 -21.80 3.31 -17.55
CA GLU A 207 -23.22 3.56 -17.78
C GLU A 207 -23.60 4.85 -17.07
N LYS A 208 -23.88 5.89 -17.87
CA LYS A 208 -24.54 7.10 -17.36
C LYS A 208 -26.03 6.82 -17.32
N LEU A 209 -26.58 6.77 -16.12
CA LEU A 209 -27.99 7.08 -15.90
C LEU A 209 -28.26 8.48 -16.44
N THR A 210 -29.14 8.58 -17.43
CA THR A 210 -29.79 9.84 -17.82
C THR A 210 -31.26 9.71 -17.49
N ASP A 211 -31.62 10.08 -16.26
CA ASP A 211 -33.00 10.31 -15.88
C ASP A 211 -33.22 11.81 -15.65
N ASN A 212 -34.11 12.34 -16.48
CA ASN A 212 -35.16 13.31 -16.14
C ASN A 212 -34.84 14.47 -15.17
N LYS A 213 -34.86 15.68 -15.72
CA LYS A 213 -35.51 16.82 -15.07
C LYS A 213 -36.15 17.75 -16.09
N GLU A 214 -37.38 18.16 -15.78
CA GLU A 214 -38.24 19.00 -16.61
C GLU A 214 -37.81 20.46 -16.60
N SER A 215 -38.03 21.13 -17.75
CA SER A 215 -38.51 22.52 -17.86
C SER A 215 -38.84 22.83 -19.31
#